data_AF-A0A7J9WLZ2-F1
#
_entry.id   AF-A0A7J9WLZ2-F1
#
_cell.length_a   1.000
_cell.length_b   1.000
_cell.length_c   1.000
_cell.angle_alpha   90.00
_cell.angle_beta   90.00
_cell.angle_gamma   90.00
#
_symmetry.space_group_name_H-M   'P 1'
#
loop_
_entity.id
_entity.type
_entity.pdbx_description
1 polymer ?
#
loop_
_entity_poly.entity_id
_entity_poly.type
_entity_poly.pdbx_seq_one_letter_code
_entity_poly.pdbx_strand_id
1 'polypeptide(L)'
;AVLGPSFSNIILALAVVFWVKYARIIRGQIIHVKQNEYVDAARVIGDAPWRVYVKDVLPNSLTPVIVQATLDMGNIVLIGATLSFIGLAEAGLAEWGNLVADGQAGITAGRWWVATFAGAMVFLWSLAFNLLGDGLRDVLDPRMEAR
;
A
#
# COMPACT_ATOMS: atom_id res chain seq x y z
N ALA A 1 -21.90 15.73 1.75
CA ALA A 1 -20.48 15.38 1.94
C ALA A 1 -19.92 16.26 3.05
N VAL A 2 -19.59 15.69 4.22
CA VAL A 2 -19.36 16.48 5.46
C VAL A 2 -17.99 17.18 5.51
N LEU A 3 -17.04 16.84 4.62
CA LEU A 3 -15.66 17.33 4.71
C LEU A 3 -15.16 18.11 3.47
N GLY A 4 -15.92 18.20 2.39
CA GLY A 4 -15.48 18.90 1.16
C GLY A 4 -14.28 18.26 0.45
N PRO A 5 -13.96 18.67 -0.79
CA PRO A 5 -12.80 18.19 -1.54
C PRO A 5 -11.52 18.76 -0.91
N SER A 6 -10.74 17.91 -0.24
CA SER A 6 -9.40 18.23 0.26
C SER A 6 -8.55 16.97 0.21
N PHE A 7 -7.33 17.11 -0.29
CA PHE A 7 -6.36 16.02 -0.35
C PHE A 7 -6.14 15.37 1.04
N SER A 8 -6.10 16.18 2.10
CA SER A 8 -5.96 15.71 3.48
C SER A 8 -7.14 14.87 3.94
N ASN A 9 -8.37 15.20 3.53
CA ASN A 9 -9.56 14.45 3.90
C ASN A 9 -9.62 13.09 3.21
N ILE A 10 -9.16 13.01 1.95
CA ILE A 10 -9.01 11.73 1.25
C ILE A 10 -7.99 10.85 1.98
N ILE A 11 -6.81 11.39 2.32
CA ILE A 11 -5.78 10.65 3.06
C ILE A 11 -6.33 10.12 4.39
N LEU A 12 -7.00 10.97 5.17
CA LEU A 12 -7.59 10.56 6.45
C LEU A 12 -8.65 9.47 6.27
N ALA A 13 -9.52 9.59 5.28
CA ALA A 13 -10.54 8.58 4.98
C ALA A 13 -9.88 7.24 4.61
N LEU A 14 -8.86 7.26 3.74
CA LEU A 14 -8.13 6.05 3.35
C LEU A 14 -7.39 5.45 4.54
N ALA A 15 -6.73 6.25 5.38
CA ALA A 15 -6.06 5.77 6.59
C ALA A 15 -7.02 5.06 7.54
N VAL A 16 -8.21 5.63 7.77
CA VAL A 16 -9.26 5.03 8.62
C VAL A 16 -9.85 3.75 8.02
N VAL A 17 -9.86 3.60 6.70
CA VAL A 17 -10.29 2.35 6.05
C VAL A 17 -9.19 1.29 6.12
N PHE A 18 -7.95 1.66 5.82
CA PHE A 18 -6.85 0.71 5.70
C PHE A 18 -6.29 0.24 7.04
N TRP A 19 -6.34 1.04 8.12
CA TRP A 19 -5.68 0.67 9.38
C TRP A 19 -6.17 -0.68 9.94
N VAL A 20 -7.47 -1.00 9.78
CA VAL A 20 -8.06 -2.25 10.27
C VAL A 20 -7.42 -3.47 9.59
N LYS A 21 -7.17 -3.37 8.28
CA LYS A 21 -6.51 -4.42 7.50
C LYS A 21 -5.09 -4.65 8.02
N TYR A 22 -4.30 -3.59 8.12
CA TYR A 22 -2.92 -3.66 8.58
C TYR A 22 -2.80 -4.15 10.03
N ALA A 23 -3.68 -3.67 10.92
CA ALA A 23 -3.76 -4.12 12.31
C ALA A 23 -4.04 -5.63 12.43
N ARG A 24 -4.91 -6.16 11.56
CA ARG A 24 -5.19 -7.60 11.52
C ARG A 24 -3.99 -8.41 11.03
N ILE A 25 -3.31 -7.93 9.99
CA ILE A 25 -2.14 -8.59 9.43
C ILE A 25 -1.02 -8.67 10.47
N ILE A 26 -0.64 -7.53 11.05
CA ILE A 26 0.46 -7.50 12.02
C ILE A 26 0.14 -8.34 13.27
N ARG A 27 -1.11 -8.35 13.73
CA ARG A 27 -1.54 -9.23 14.83
C ARG A 27 -1.36 -10.70 14.47
N GLY A 28 -1.76 -11.11 13.26
CA GLY A 28 -1.57 -12.48 12.78
C GLY A 28 -0.09 -12.87 12.72
N GLN A 29 0.76 -11.97 12.19
CA GLN A 29 2.20 -12.19 12.11
C GLN A 29 2.85 -12.29 13.48
N ILE A 30 2.48 -11.41 14.42
CA ILE A 30 2.98 -11.48 15.80
C ILE A 30 2.61 -12.81 16.45
N ILE A 31 1.38 -13.30 16.29
CA ILE A 31 0.95 -14.60 16.84
C ILE A 31 1.82 -15.73 16.27
N HIS A 32 2.04 -15.73 14.96
CA HIS A 32 2.84 -16.74 14.27
C HIS A 32 4.32 -16.68 14.69
N VAL A 33 4.94 -15.51 14.62
CA VAL A 33 6.36 -15.30 14.92
C VAL A 33 6.70 -15.65 16.37
N LYS A 34 5.77 -15.39 17.29
CA LYS A 34 5.96 -15.66 18.72
C LYS A 34 5.99 -17.17 19.07
N GLN A 35 5.61 -18.03 18.14
CA GLN A 35 5.67 -19.50 18.27
C GLN A 35 6.97 -20.10 17.69
N ASN A 36 7.87 -19.28 17.15
CA ASN A 36 9.13 -19.78 16.59
C ASN A 36 10.14 -20.17 17.69
N GLU A 37 10.90 -21.24 17.44
CA GLU A 37 11.87 -21.79 18.40
C GLU A 37 12.94 -20.79 18.86
N TYR A 38 13.37 -19.87 18.00
CA TYR A 38 14.35 -18.84 18.36
C TYR A 38 13.81 -17.85 19.40
N VAL A 39 12.50 -17.57 19.39
CA VAL A 39 11.85 -16.70 20.38
C VAL A 39 11.81 -17.40 21.74
N ASP A 40 11.54 -18.70 21.75
CA ASP A 40 11.56 -19.48 22.98
C ASP A 40 12.98 -19.66 23.53
N ALA A 41 13.97 -19.88 22.66
CA ALA A 41 15.38 -19.91 23.05
C ALA A 41 15.84 -18.58 23.69
N ALA A 42 15.47 -17.44 23.09
CA ALA A 42 15.79 -16.12 23.65
C ALA A 42 15.20 -15.93 25.06
N ARG A 43 13.97 -16.42 25.30
CA ARG A 43 13.34 -16.39 26.64
C ARG A 43 14.06 -17.29 27.63
N VAL A 44 14.48 -18.49 27.21
CA VAL A 44 15.19 -19.45 28.08
C VAL A 44 16.56 -18.92 28.50
N ILE A 45 17.25 -18.19 27.62
CA ILE A 45 18.54 -17.54 27.90
C ILE A 45 18.38 -16.36 28.89
N GLY A 46 17.15 -15.91 29.16
CA GLY A 46 16.84 -14.87 30.13
C GLY A 46 16.75 -13.45 29.55
N ASP A 47 16.56 -13.30 28.23
CA ASP A 47 16.35 -11.98 27.65
C ASP A 47 15.03 -11.36 28.15
N ALA A 48 15.07 -10.06 28.46
CA ALA A 48 13.92 -9.33 28.93
C ALA A 48 12.76 -9.39 27.89
N PRO A 49 11.49 -9.58 28.31
CA PRO A 49 10.38 -9.77 27.37
C PRO A 49 10.27 -8.65 26.32
N TRP A 50 10.44 -7.39 26.72
CA TRP A 50 10.37 -6.24 25.80
C TRP A 50 11.47 -6.28 24.73
N ARG A 51 12.67 -6.75 25.09
CA ARG A 51 13.81 -6.87 24.18
C ARG A 51 13.55 -7.94 23.13
N VAL A 52 12.97 -9.08 23.54
CA VAL A 52 12.55 -10.16 22.62
C VAL A 52 11.49 -9.64 21.64
N TYR A 53 10.52 -8.84 22.11
CA TYR A 53 9.52 -8.27 21.21
C TYR A 53 10.12 -7.29 20.19
N VAL A 54 10.96 -6.35 20.61
CA VAL A 54 11.48 -5.30 19.73
C VAL A 54 12.56 -5.82 18.79
N LYS A 55 13.41 -6.75 19.24
CA LYS A 55 14.55 -7.25 18.47
C LYS A 55 14.21 -8.47 17.62
N ASP A 56 13.36 -9.36 18.11
CA ASP A 56 13.11 -10.65 17.47
C ASP A 56 11.70 -10.71 16.84
N VAL A 57 10.65 -10.33 17.58
CA VAL A 57 9.28 -10.53 17.08
C VAL A 57 8.85 -9.45 16.09
N LEU A 58 9.05 -8.17 16.43
CA LEU A 58 8.57 -7.03 15.66
C LEU A 58 9.18 -6.95 14.25
N PRO A 59 10.52 -6.97 14.05
CA PRO A 59 11.10 -6.88 12.72
C PRO A 59 10.68 -8.04 11.82
N ASN A 60 10.62 -9.27 12.34
CA ASN A 60 10.16 -10.43 11.58
C ASN A 60 8.66 -10.38 11.25
N SER A 61 7.85 -9.74 12.09
CA SER A 61 6.41 -9.55 11.83
C SER A 61 6.11 -8.42 10.84
N LEU A 62 7.05 -7.49 10.62
CA LEU A 62 6.90 -6.38 9.69
C LEU A 62 7.13 -6.80 8.24
N THR A 63 7.92 -7.84 8.00
CA THR A 63 8.24 -8.32 6.65
C THR A 63 6.99 -8.51 5.77
N PRO A 64 5.94 -9.24 6.21
CA PRO A 64 4.75 -9.43 5.38
C PRO A 64 3.87 -8.17 5.30
N VAL A 65 3.97 -7.30 6.30
CA VAL A 65 3.27 -6.00 6.31
C VAL A 65 3.84 -5.08 5.24
N ILE A 66 5.16 -5.04 5.09
CA ILE A 66 5.86 -4.23 4.08
C ILE A 66 5.52 -4.74 2.67
N VAL A 67 5.56 -6.06 2.45
CA VAL A 67 5.15 -6.66 1.16
C VAL A 67 3.72 -6.25 0.81
N GLN A 68 2.78 -6.40 1.76
CA GLN A 68 1.39 -6.01 1.53
C GLN A 68 1.26 -4.50 1.25
N ALA A 69 2.03 -3.66 1.94
CA ALA A 69 2.02 -2.22 1.72
C ALA A 69 2.48 -1.85 0.31
N THR A 70 3.52 -2.51 -0.20
CA THR A 70 4.00 -2.32 -1.58
C THR A 70 2.93 -2.69 -2.60
N LEU A 71 2.25 -3.82 -2.43
CA LEU A 71 1.16 -4.24 -3.30
C LEU A 71 -0.04 -3.27 -3.23
N ASP A 72 -0.37 -2.78 -2.04
CA ASP A 72 -1.45 -1.80 -1.86
C ASP A 72 -1.13 -0.45 -2.51
N MET A 73 0.15 -0.04 -2.58
CA MET A 73 0.59 1.17 -3.30
C MET A 73 0.30 1.09 -4.81
N GLY A 74 0.31 -0.11 -5.40
CA GLY A 74 -0.14 -0.30 -6.78
C GLY A 74 -1.64 -0.04 -6.97
N ASN A 75 -2.44 -0.32 -5.94
CA ASN A 75 -3.90 -0.13 -5.97
C ASN A 75 -4.33 1.28 -5.56
N ILE A 76 -3.55 1.96 -4.70
CA ILE A 76 -3.94 3.27 -4.17
C ILE A 76 -4.05 4.34 -5.26
N VAL A 77 -3.24 4.23 -6.32
CA VAL A 77 -3.32 5.15 -7.47
C VAL A 77 -4.66 5.01 -8.20
N LEU A 78 -5.23 3.80 -8.30
CA LEU A 78 -6.55 3.60 -8.91
C LEU A 78 -7.64 4.23 -8.05
N ILE A 79 -7.54 4.10 -6.73
CA ILE A 79 -8.49 4.72 -5.78
C ILE A 79 -8.39 6.24 -5.88
N GLY A 80 -7.19 6.80 -5.82
CA GLY A 80 -6.95 8.24 -5.96
C GLY A 80 -7.44 8.77 -7.30
N ALA A 81 -7.15 8.08 -8.40
CA ALA A 81 -7.63 8.44 -9.73
C ALA A 81 -9.16 8.38 -9.83
N THR A 82 -9.81 7.38 -9.23
CA THR A 82 -11.28 7.26 -9.20
C THR A 82 -11.91 8.40 -8.42
N LEU A 83 -11.39 8.72 -7.23
CA LEU A 83 -11.87 9.82 -6.40
C LEU A 83 -11.69 11.18 -7.09
N SER A 84 -10.55 11.36 -7.77
CA SER A 84 -10.25 12.57 -8.54
C SER A 84 -11.21 12.69 -9.73
N PHE A 85 -11.40 11.61 -10.48
CA PHE A 85 -12.29 11.56 -11.64
C PHE A 85 -13.75 11.93 -11.29
N ILE A 86 -14.24 11.56 -10.09
CA ILE A 86 -15.58 11.95 -9.62
C ILE A 86 -15.63 13.34 -8.96
N GLY A 87 -14.54 14.11 -9.01
CA GLY A 87 -14.47 15.50 -8.56
C GLY A 87 -14.22 15.69 -7.06
N LEU A 88 -13.71 14.68 -6.36
CA LEU A 88 -13.35 14.80 -4.93
C LEU A 88 -11.91 15.28 -4.68
N ALA A 89 -11.09 15.35 -5.72
CA ALA A 89 -9.76 15.92 -5.62
C ALA A 89 -9.80 17.44 -5.46
N GLU A 90 -8.79 17.96 -4.75
CA GLU A 90 -8.58 19.39 -4.60
C GLU A 90 -8.25 20.03 -5.96
N ALA A 91 -8.88 21.17 -6.24
CA ALA A 91 -8.68 21.88 -7.50
C ALA A 91 -7.26 22.49 -7.57
N GLY A 92 -6.59 22.36 -8.71
CA GLY A 92 -5.25 22.92 -8.94
C GLY A 92 -4.09 21.93 -8.78
N LEU A 93 -4.34 20.73 -8.25
CA LEU A 93 -3.37 19.63 -8.28
C LEU A 93 -3.48 18.86 -9.60
N ALA A 94 -2.33 18.58 -10.22
CA ALA A 94 -2.23 17.76 -11.43
C ALA A 94 -2.37 16.26 -11.10
N GLU A 95 -3.49 15.88 -10.49
CA GLU A 95 -3.85 14.49 -10.20
C GLU A 95 -4.17 13.75 -11.50
N TRP A 96 -3.60 12.56 -11.69
CA TRP A 96 -3.79 11.80 -12.93
C TRP A 96 -5.26 11.48 -13.22
N GLY A 97 -6.09 11.28 -12.19
CA GLY A 97 -7.53 11.07 -12.39
C GLY A 97 -8.28 12.31 -12.89
N ASN A 98 -7.89 13.51 -12.43
CA ASN A 98 -8.43 14.77 -12.96
C ASN A 98 -7.99 14.97 -14.41
N LEU A 99 -6.73 14.67 -14.73
CA LEU A 99 -6.22 14.77 -16.11
C LEU A 99 -6.94 13.82 -17.06
N VAL A 100 -7.34 12.63 -16.60
CA VAL A 100 -8.19 11.73 -17.39
C VAL A 100 -9.57 12.33 -17.64
N ALA A 101 -10.21 12.90 -16.60
CA ALA A 101 -11.52 13.55 -16.73
C ALA A 101 -11.48 14.75 -17.70
N ASP A 102 -10.51 15.65 -17.53
CA ASP A 102 -10.30 16.82 -18.39
C ASP A 102 -9.97 16.39 -19.83
N GLY A 103 -9.13 15.38 -19.96
CA GLY A 103 -8.76 14.80 -21.25
C GLY A 103 -9.98 14.24 -21.98
N GLN A 104 -10.95 13.66 -21.28
CA GLN A 104 -12.18 13.10 -21.87
C GLN A 104 -13.01 14.19 -22.57
N ALA A 105 -13.17 15.36 -21.95
CA ALA A 105 -13.80 16.52 -22.57
C ALA A 105 -12.95 17.10 -23.73
N GLY A 106 -11.62 16.94 -23.66
CA GLY A 106 -10.67 17.36 -24.68
C GLY A 106 -10.59 16.44 -25.92
N ILE A 107 -11.08 15.20 -25.86
CA ILE A 107 -11.00 14.23 -26.97
C ILE A 107 -11.68 14.78 -28.23
N THR A 108 -12.90 15.31 -28.09
CA THR A 108 -13.67 15.87 -29.20
C THR A 108 -13.05 17.17 -29.76
N ALA A 109 -12.23 17.85 -28.96
CA ALA A 109 -11.45 19.03 -29.34
C ALA A 109 -10.04 18.69 -29.87
N GLY A 110 -9.74 17.41 -30.09
CA GLY A 110 -8.45 16.93 -30.60
C GLY A 110 -7.36 16.75 -29.55
N ARG A 111 -7.60 17.06 -28.26
CA ARG A 111 -6.65 16.95 -27.14
C ARG A 111 -6.64 15.57 -26.47
N TRP A 112 -6.79 14.51 -27.26
CA TRP A 112 -6.89 13.12 -26.77
C TRP A 112 -5.67 12.66 -25.94
N TRP A 113 -4.49 13.22 -26.22
CA TRP A 113 -3.24 12.86 -25.58
C TRP A 113 -3.25 13.05 -24.07
N VAL A 114 -4.02 14.02 -23.55
CA VAL A 114 -4.09 14.32 -22.11
C VAL A 114 -4.63 13.11 -21.34
N ALA A 115 -5.74 12.53 -21.81
CA ALA A 115 -6.32 11.34 -21.19
C ALA A 115 -5.42 10.11 -21.38
N THR A 116 -4.83 9.95 -22.56
CA THR A 116 -3.97 8.79 -22.86
C THR A 116 -2.72 8.75 -21.99
N PHE A 117 -1.99 9.86 -21.87
CA PHE A 117 -0.78 9.90 -21.04
C PHE A 117 -1.10 9.76 -19.55
N ALA A 118 -2.16 10.39 -19.07
CA ALA A 118 -2.58 10.23 -17.68
C ALA A 118 -2.97 8.77 -17.37
N GLY A 119 -3.72 8.11 -18.25
CA GLY A 119 -4.04 6.69 -18.13
C GLY A 119 -2.81 5.79 -18.20
N ALA A 120 -1.85 6.09 -19.09
CA ALA A 120 -0.60 5.37 -19.20
C ALA A 120 0.26 5.49 -17.92
N MET A 121 0.29 6.66 -17.27
CA MET A 121 0.99 6.86 -16.00
C MET A 121 0.37 6.04 -14.87
N VAL A 122 -0.96 6.00 -14.77
CA VAL A 122 -1.68 5.14 -13.80
C VAL A 122 -1.33 3.67 -14.03
N PHE A 123 -1.33 3.23 -15.29
CA PHE A 123 -0.97 1.86 -15.66
C PHE A 123 0.48 1.53 -15.29
N LEU A 124 1.44 2.38 -15.67
CA LEU A 124 2.86 2.18 -15.39
C LEU A 124 3.15 2.16 -13.88
N TRP A 125 2.50 3.04 -13.11
CA TRP A 125 2.61 3.03 -11.66
C TRP A 125 2.10 1.72 -11.06
N SER A 126 0.89 1.32 -11.44
CA SER A 126 0.29 0.08 -10.94
C SER A 126 1.16 -1.12 -11.29
N LEU A 127 1.65 -1.20 -12.53
CA LEU A 127 2.55 -2.25 -12.98
C LEU A 127 3.86 -2.25 -12.17
N ALA A 128 4.51 -1.11 -12.00
CA ALA A 128 5.78 -1.00 -11.28
C ALA A 128 5.65 -1.46 -9.82
N PHE A 129 4.61 -1.02 -9.10
CA PHE A 129 4.42 -1.41 -7.70
C PHE A 129 3.94 -2.85 -7.53
N ASN A 130 3.16 -3.40 -8.48
CA ASN A 130 2.82 -4.82 -8.47
C ASN A 130 4.07 -5.68 -8.64
N LEU A 131 4.89 -5.39 -9.66
CA LEU A 131 6.15 -6.12 -9.90
C LEU A 131 7.14 -5.98 -8.73
N LEU A 132 7.23 -4.78 -8.14
CA LEU A 132 8.06 -4.56 -6.95
C LEU A 132 7.54 -5.37 -5.76
N GLY A 133 6.22 -5.44 -5.56
CA GLY A 133 5.61 -6.21 -4.49
C GLY A 133 5.81 -7.71 -4.67
N ASP A 134 5.69 -8.21 -5.89
CA ASP A 134 5.95 -9.62 -6.22
C ASP A 134 7.43 -9.96 -6.00
N GLY A 135 8.36 -9.15 -6.52
CA GLY A 135 9.79 -9.37 -6.29
C GLY A 135 10.19 -9.29 -4.81
N LEU A 136 9.60 -8.35 -4.06
CA LEU A 136 9.82 -8.24 -2.62
C LEU A 136 9.25 -9.46 -1.88
N ARG A 137 8.08 -9.95 -2.29
CA ARG A 137 7.48 -11.16 -1.75
C ARG A 137 8.37 -12.38 -2.00
N ASP A 138 8.87 -12.53 -3.21
CA ASP A 138 9.70 -13.69 -3.60
C ASP A 138 11.00 -13.75 -2.81
N VAL A 139 11.65 -12.61 -2.58
CA VAL A 139 12.87 -12.52 -1.75
C VAL A 139 12.59 -12.80 -0.27
N LEU A 140 11.39 -12.44 0.20
CA LEU A 140 11.01 -12.54 1.61
C LEU A 140 10.21 -13.81 1.94
N ASP A 141 9.93 -14.67 0.97
CA ASP A 141 9.26 -15.98 1.18
C ASP A 141 10.32 -17.08 1.34
N PRO A 142 10.69 -17.47 2.58
CA PRO A 142 11.75 -18.46 2.85
C PRO A 142 11.37 -19.90 2.46
N ARG A 143 10.19 -20.14 1.88
CA ARG A 143 9.70 -21.49 1.55
C ARG A 143 10.17 -22.03 0.20
N MET A 144 10.82 -21.22 -0.63
CA MET A 144 11.28 -21.67 -1.95
C MET A 144 12.59 -22.48 -1.92
N GLU A 145 13.31 -22.52 -0.80
CA GLU A 145 14.55 -23.30 -0.65
C GLU A 145 14.33 -24.72 -0.08
N ALA A 146 13.09 -25.10 0.28
CA ALA A 146 12.79 -26.40 0.88
C ALA A 146 12.29 -27.46 -0.14
N ARG A 147 12.89 -27.52 -1.34
CA ARG A 147 12.68 -28.62 -2.29
C ARG A 147 13.97 -29.10 -2.92
#